data_AF-A0A961AQH0-F1
#
_entry.id   AF-A0A961AQH0-F1
#
_cell.length_a   1.000
_cell.length_b   1.000
_cell.length_c   1.000
_cell.angle_alpha   90.00
_cell.angle_beta   90.00
_cell.angle_gamma   90.00
#
_symmetry.space_group_name_H-M   'P 1'
#
loop_
_entity.id
_entity.type
_entity.pdbx_description
1 polymer ?
#
loop_
_entity_poly.entity_id
_entity_poly.type
_entity_poly.pdbx_seq_one_letter_code
_entity_poly.pdbx_strand_id
1 'polypeptide(L)'
;MALLAGVGFFLPVGDAFAFNPAVSKILPSHTSPQNLPRFGAAVAMSEKYLVVGEPQNDDLADDAGLVRIYDARRSRLLRTLTASDATAFANFGAAVAVSGDLALIGAPGVNGSEGRAYLFDLRRGTELRILSASDAAGGAEFGATVGLVDKNWLVVGAPGDIGGRGSLYRFDPETFAEQKITSAAPLPGDALGTGLAVAGRWVVAGAPGANGNVGAAFLYDLDSL
;
A
#
# COMPACT_ATOMS: atom_id res chain seq x y z
N MET A 1 -10.70 -41.86 29.15
CA MET A 1 -11.57 -40.73 28.77
C MET A 1 -10.90 -39.47 29.31
N ALA A 2 -10.35 -38.65 28.43
CA ALA A 2 -9.28 -37.70 28.76
C ALA A 2 -9.77 -36.41 29.44
N LEU A 3 -8.95 -35.95 30.37
CA LEU A 3 -8.97 -34.70 31.15
C LEU A 3 -8.93 -33.45 30.25
N LEU A 4 -9.68 -32.40 30.59
CA LEU A 4 -9.21 -31.02 30.40
C LEU A 4 -9.52 -30.22 31.67
N ALA A 5 -8.46 -29.95 32.43
CA ALA A 5 -8.46 -29.07 33.58
C ALA A 5 -8.57 -27.62 33.10
N GLY A 6 -9.51 -26.89 33.68
CA GLY A 6 -9.63 -25.45 33.51
C GLY A 6 -8.41 -24.74 34.11
N VAL A 7 -7.84 -23.82 33.34
CA VAL A 7 -6.97 -22.78 33.90
C VAL A 7 -7.86 -21.58 34.17
N GLY A 8 -8.20 -21.39 35.44
CA GLY A 8 -8.96 -20.23 35.90
C GLY A 8 -8.13 -18.96 35.75
N PHE A 9 -8.67 -18.00 35.02
CA PHE A 9 -8.20 -16.62 35.05
C PHE A 9 -8.95 -15.90 36.18
N PHE A 10 -8.27 -15.63 37.29
CA PHE A 10 -8.75 -14.68 38.30
C PHE A 10 -8.34 -13.28 37.83
N LEU A 11 -9.32 -12.44 37.48
CA LEU A 11 -9.12 -10.99 37.38
C LEU A 11 -9.74 -10.32 38.62
N PRO A 12 -9.09 -9.31 39.21
CA PRO A 12 -9.67 -8.55 40.31
C PRO A 12 -10.95 -7.84 39.83
N VAL A 13 -11.92 -7.75 40.74
CA VAL A 13 -13.24 -7.14 40.53
C VAL A 13 -13.07 -5.66 40.20
N GLY A 14 -13.47 -5.25 39.00
CA GLY A 14 -13.55 -3.84 38.61
C GLY A 14 -12.98 -3.57 37.23
N ASP A 15 -13.67 -4.07 36.20
CA ASP A 15 -13.76 -3.55 34.83
C ASP A 15 -14.10 -4.72 33.91
N ALA A 16 -15.39 -5.01 33.81
CA ALA A 16 -15.91 -5.84 32.74
C ALA A 16 -15.72 -5.06 31.43
N PHE A 17 -14.56 -5.21 30.79
CA PHE A 17 -14.41 -4.86 29.39
C PHE A 17 -15.46 -5.68 28.63
N ALA A 18 -16.50 -5.00 28.16
CA ALA A 18 -17.47 -5.60 27.26
C ALA A 18 -16.69 -6.17 26.08
N PHE A 19 -16.65 -7.50 25.98
CA PHE A 19 -16.21 -8.17 24.77
C PHE A 19 -17.14 -7.69 23.66
N ASN A 20 -16.64 -6.87 22.75
CA ASN A 20 -17.39 -6.45 21.58
C ASN A 20 -17.13 -7.50 20.48
N PRO A 21 -18.04 -8.45 20.24
CA PRO A 21 -17.85 -9.49 19.21
C PRO A 21 -17.74 -8.90 17.80
N ALA A 22 -18.09 -7.62 17.60
CA ALA A 22 -17.91 -6.93 16.34
C ALA A 22 -16.45 -6.49 16.07
N VAL A 23 -15.54 -6.62 17.04
CA VAL A 23 -14.15 -6.16 16.91
C VAL A 23 -13.18 -7.34 16.98
N SER A 24 -12.48 -7.59 15.87
CA SER A 24 -11.34 -8.51 15.82
C SER A 24 -10.03 -7.71 15.76
N LYS A 25 -9.10 -7.97 16.68
CA LYS A 25 -7.76 -7.36 16.67
C LYS A 25 -6.79 -8.27 15.90
N ILE A 26 -6.17 -7.72 14.85
CA ILE A 26 -5.08 -8.39 14.12
C ILE A 26 -3.76 -7.90 14.69
N LEU A 27 -2.88 -8.83 15.07
CA LEU A 27 -1.55 -8.54 15.58
C LEU A 27 -0.50 -9.06 14.61
N PRO A 28 0.64 -8.37 14.46
CA PRO A 28 1.80 -8.95 13.79
C PRO A 28 2.29 -10.18 14.56
N SER A 29 2.93 -11.11 13.86
CA SER A 29 3.55 -12.29 14.49
C SER A 29 4.92 -11.99 15.11
N HIS A 30 5.47 -10.79 14.94
CA HIS A 30 6.77 -10.40 15.48
C HIS A 30 6.63 -9.85 16.91
N THR A 31 7.58 -10.22 17.77
CA THR A 31 7.57 -9.90 19.22
C THR A 31 8.72 -8.98 19.65
N SER A 32 9.55 -8.48 18.72
CA SER A 32 10.72 -7.67 19.05
C SER A 32 10.42 -6.16 18.99
N PRO A 33 10.63 -5.40 20.08
CA PRO A 33 10.38 -3.96 20.13
C PRO A 33 11.51 -3.09 19.52
N GLN A 34 12.59 -3.68 19.04
CA GLN A 34 13.80 -2.95 18.60
C GLN A 34 13.82 -2.62 17.10
N ASN A 35 12.86 -3.13 16.33
CA ASN A 35 12.62 -2.71 14.95
C ASN A 35 11.13 -2.88 14.69
N LEU A 36 10.40 -1.76 14.60
CA LEU A 36 8.97 -1.83 14.39
C LEU A 36 8.74 -1.86 12.89
N PRO A 37 8.26 -2.97 12.30
CA PRO A 37 8.04 -3.08 10.86
C PRO A 37 6.95 -2.15 10.32
N ARG A 38 6.44 -1.23 11.16
CA ARG A 38 5.25 -0.40 10.97
C ARG A 38 4.06 -1.21 10.48
N PHE A 39 3.76 -2.31 11.17
CA PHE A 39 2.56 -3.11 10.91
C PHE A 39 1.31 -2.24 10.86
N GLY A 40 0.61 -2.25 9.73
CA GLY A 40 -0.57 -1.41 9.53
C GLY A 40 -0.27 -0.01 9.03
N ALA A 41 0.95 0.28 8.58
CA ALA A 41 1.29 1.55 7.92
C ALA A 41 0.39 1.81 6.70
N ALA A 42 0.04 0.75 5.98
CA ALA A 42 -0.92 0.77 4.90
C ALA A 42 -1.86 -0.43 5.03
N VAL A 43 -3.14 -0.21 4.73
CA VAL A 43 -4.16 -1.26 4.77
C VAL A 43 -5.09 -1.16 3.56
N ALA A 44 -5.52 -2.30 3.04
CA ALA A 44 -6.56 -2.38 2.02
C ALA A 44 -7.43 -3.63 2.26
N MET A 45 -8.69 -3.57 1.84
CA MET A 45 -9.65 -4.66 2.05
C MET A 45 -10.48 -4.93 0.81
N SER A 46 -10.69 -6.22 0.52
CA SER A 46 -11.77 -6.73 -0.33
C SER A 46 -12.67 -7.65 0.47
N GLU A 47 -13.72 -8.21 -0.14
CA GLU A 47 -14.61 -9.17 0.52
C GLU A 47 -13.89 -10.42 1.07
N LYS A 48 -12.70 -10.73 0.54
CA LYS A 48 -11.95 -11.95 0.82
C LYS A 48 -10.64 -11.68 1.54
N TYR A 49 -10.00 -10.54 1.27
CA TYR A 49 -8.66 -10.26 1.74
C TYR A 49 -8.60 -8.98 2.58
N LEU A 50 -7.87 -9.05 3.68
CA LEU A 50 -7.29 -7.90 4.35
C LEU A 50 -5.79 -7.90 4.03
N VAL A 51 -5.30 -6.79 3.51
CA VAL A 51 -3.91 -6.58 3.11
C VAL A 51 -3.30 -5.57 4.06
N VAL A 52 -2.17 -5.92 4.68
CA VAL A 52 -1.51 -5.09 5.69
C VAL A 52 -0.04 -4.93 5.34
N GLY A 53 0.41 -3.69 5.16
CA GLY A 53 1.79 -3.35 4.86
C GLY A 53 2.67 -3.22 6.09
N GLU A 54 3.94 -3.58 5.90
CA GLU A 54 5.04 -3.49 6.86
C GLU A 54 6.31 -2.98 6.15
N PRO A 55 6.36 -1.69 5.78
CA PRO A 55 7.44 -1.15 4.96
C PRO A 55 8.82 -1.18 5.62
N GLN A 56 8.89 -1.19 6.95
CA GLN A 56 10.15 -1.16 7.71
C GLN A 56 10.54 -2.55 8.23
N ASN A 57 10.13 -3.59 7.50
CA ASN A 57 10.45 -4.95 7.86
C ASN A 57 11.82 -5.34 7.28
N ASP A 58 12.65 -5.93 8.14
CA ASP A 58 14.05 -6.22 7.87
C ASP A 58 14.32 -7.72 7.61
N ASP A 59 13.27 -8.54 7.42
CA ASP A 59 13.41 -9.99 7.27
C ASP A 59 14.25 -10.38 6.02
N LEU A 60 14.27 -9.52 5.00
CA LEU A 60 15.04 -9.73 3.77
C LEU A 60 16.27 -8.81 3.61
N ALA A 61 16.13 -7.54 3.98
CA ALA A 61 17.19 -6.54 4.08
C ALA A 61 16.65 -5.34 4.87
N ASP A 62 17.52 -4.46 5.37
CA ASP A 62 17.15 -3.24 6.11
C ASP A 62 16.02 -2.48 5.41
N ASP A 63 14.88 -2.28 6.06
CA ASP A 63 13.68 -1.61 5.52
C ASP A 63 13.26 -2.08 4.12
N ALA A 64 13.51 -3.36 3.77
CA ALA A 64 13.08 -3.92 2.49
C ALA A 64 11.54 -3.98 2.41
N GLY A 65 10.91 -4.27 3.54
CA GLY A 65 9.47 -4.29 3.72
C GLY A 65 8.80 -5.62 3.32
N LEU A 66 7.59 -5.83 3.85
CA LEU A 66 6.73 -6.97 3.51
C LEU A 66 5.24 -6.59 3.55
N VAL A 67 4.39 -7.49 3.02
CA VAL A 67 2.93 -7.36 3.10
C VAL A 67 2.31 -8.66 3.61
N ARG A 68 1.38 -8.55 4.56
CA ARG A 68 0.60 -9.67 5.08
C ARG A 68 -0.82 -9.70 4.51
N ILE A 69 -1.25 -10.88 4.11
CA ILE A 69 -2.57 -11.15 3.55
C ILE A 69 -3.35 -12.01 4.53
N TYR A 70 -4.51 -11.53 4.97
CA TYR A 70 -5.40 -12.23 5.89
C TYR A 70 -6.74 -12.54 5.22
N ASP A 71 -7.41 -13.58 5.68
CA ASP A 71 -8.81 -13.86 5.37
C ASP A 71 -9.67 -12.77 6.04
N ALA A 72 -10.42 -12.01 5.25
CA ALA A 72 -11.18 -10.87 5.75
C ALA A 72 -12.29 -11.26 6.75
N ARG A 73 -12.77 -12.51 6.70
CA ARG A 73 -13.89 -12.98 7.54
C ARG A 73 -13.42 -13.59 8.85
N ARG A 74 -12.22 -14.17 8.86
CA ARG A 74 -11.67 -14.92 9.99
C ARG A 74 -10.42 -14.29 10.61
N SER A 75 -9.92 -13.21 10.01
CA SER A 75 -8.69 -12.52 10.42
C SER A 75 -7.48 -13.46 10.52
N ARG A 76 -7.49 -14.56 9.75
CA ARG A 76 -6.42 -15.57 9.75
C ARG A 76 -5.40 -15.22 8.68
N LEU A 77 -4.12 -15.24 9.04
CA LEU A 77 -3.03 -15.07 8.06
C LEU A 77 -3.13 -16.15 6.98
N LEU A 78 -3.15 -15.71 5.74
CA LEU A 78 -3.15 -16.55 4.55
C LEU A 78 -1.74 -16.64 3.96
N ARG A 79 -1.07 -15.50 3.77
CA ARG A 79 0.26 -15.40 3.15
C ARG A 79 1.03 -14.17 3.62
N THR A 80 2.33 -14.23 3.42
CA THR A 80 3.25 -13.09 3.43
C THR A 80 3.77 -12.91 2.01
N LEU A 81 3.76 -11.67 1.51
CA LEU A 81 4.28 -11.27 0.20
C LEU A 81 5.52 -10.41 0.41
N THR A 82 6.50 -10.60 -0.46
CA THR A 82 7.74 -9.84 -0.52
C THR A 82 8.04 -9.54 -2.00
N ALA A 83 8.71 -8.43 -2.28
CA ALA A 83 9.18 -8.14 -3.63
C ALA A 83 10.19 -9.20 -4.10
N SER A 84 10.10 -9.63 -5.35
CA SER A 84 11.03 -10.62 -5.93
C SER A 84 12.47 -10.10 -6.05
N ASP A 85 12.63 -8.78 -6.05
CA ASP A 85 13.86 -8.02 -6.18
C ASP A 85 14.12 -7.13 -4.94
N ALA A 86 13.69 -7.60 -3.76
CA ALA A 86 13.81 -6.86 -2.51
C ALA A 86 15.23 -6.31 -2.30
N THR A 87 15.31 -5.01 -2.01
CA THR A 87 16.55 -4.30 -1.72
C THR A 87 16.39 -3.50 -0.43
N ALA A 88 17.52 -3.16 0.19
CA ALA A 88 17.51 -2.33 1.39
C ALA A 88 16.82 -0.98 1.11
N PHE A 89 16.03 -0.51 2.07
CA PHE A 89 15.27 0.73 2.05
C PHE A 89 14.23 0.81 0.91
N ALA A 90 13.85 -0.32 0.31
CA ALA A 90 12.80 -0.36 -0.71
C ALA A 90 11.44 0.09 -0.17
N ASN A 91 11.18 -0.14 1.13
CA ASN A 91 9.92 0.17 1.79
C ASN A 91 8.70 -0.52 1.13
N PHE A 92 8.85 -1.77 0.69
CA PHE A 92 7.76 -2.53 0.09
C PHE A 92 6.59 -2.67 1.07
N GLY A 93 5.38 -2.35 0.62
CA GLY A 93 4.20 -2.31 1.48
C GLY A 93 3.93 -0.93 2.09
N ALA A 94 4.65 0.11 1.69
CA ALA A 94 4.36 1.48 2.10
C ALA A 94 2.99 1.98 1.64
N ALA A 95 2.50 1.43 0.52
CA ALA A 95 1.15 1.65 0.02
C ALA A 95 0.57 0.33 -0.50
N VAL A 96 -0.72 0.07 -0.27
CA VAL A 96 -1.40 -1.13 -0.73
C VAL A 96 -2.80 -0.79 -1.26
N ALA A 97 -3.17 -1.40 -2.39
CA ALA A 97 -4.52 -1.37 -2.93
C ALA A 97 -4.94 -2.80 -3.29
N VAL A 98 -6.23 -3.11 -3.20
CA VAL A 98 -6.78 -4.44 -3.51
C VAL A 98 -8.07 -4.33 -4.33
N SER A 99 -8.20 -5.17 -5.36
CA SER A 99 -9.43 -5.33 -6.12
C SER A 99 -9.64 -6.80 -6.49
N GLY A 100 -10.66 -7.42 -5.89
CA GLY A 100 -10.90 -8.86 -5.98
C GLY A 100 -9.72 -9.68 -5.46
N ASP A 101 -9.06 -10.39 -6.38
CA ASP A 101 -7.90 -11.26 -6.11
C ASP A 101 -6.55 -10.59 -6.49
N LEU A 102 -6.55 -9.31 -6.89
CA LEU A 102 -5.33 -8.57 -7.23
C LEU A 102 -4.97 -7.58 -6.12
N ALA A 103 -3.66 -7.43 -5.87
CA ALA A 103 -3.13 -6.35 -5.06
C ALA A 103 -2.04 -5.57 -5.81
N LEU A 104 -2.04 -4.25 -5.66
CA LEU A 104 -0.98 -3.36 -6.10
C LEU A 104 -0.27 -2.84 -4.86
N ILE A 105 1.04 -3.00 -4.81
CA ILE A 105 1.86 -2.72 -3.62
C ILE A 105 2.98 -1.77 -4.00
N GLY A 106 3.13 -0.67 -3.29
CA GLY A 106 4.17 0.32 -3.51
C GLY A 106 5.45 0.03 -2.72
N ALA A 107 6.59 0.38 -3.33
CA ALA A 107 7.92 0.40 -2.72
C ALA A 107 8.68 1.67 -3.17
N PRO A 108 8.34 2.84 -2.60
CA PRO A 108 8.82 4.13 -3.09
C PRO A 108 10.32 4.35 -2.92
N GLY A 109 11.00 3.59 -2.05
CA GLY A 109 12.42 3.79 -1.74
C GLY A 109 13.40 3.07 -2.67
N VAL A 110 12.91 2.21 -3.57
CA VAL A 110 13.76 1.42 -4.49
C VAL A 110 14.67 2.34 -5.32
N ASN A 111 15.93 1.93 -5.50
CA ASN A 111 16.94 2.60 -6.34
C ASN A 111 17.11 4.10 -6.03
N GLY A 112 17.36 4.47 -4.78
CA GLY A 112 17.52 5.90 -4.42
C GLY A 112 16.21 6.67 -4.57
N SER A 113 15.10 6.02 -4.23
CA SER A 113 13.74 6.56 -4.34
C SER A 113 13.28 6.87 -5.77
N GLU A 114 13.79 6.18 -6.78
CA GLU A 114 13.08 6.07 -8.07
C GLU A 114 11.70 5.46 -7.85
N GLY A 115 11.64 4.45 -6.99
CA GLY A 115 10.42 3.79 -6.56
C GLY A 115 9.88 2.76 -7.55
N ARG A 116 9.10 1.81 -7.04
CA ARG A 116 8.43 0.74 -7.80
C ARG A 116 7.03 0.47 -7.27
N ALA A 117 6.22 -0.17 -8.09
CA ALA A 117 4.97 -0.79 -7.66
C ALA A 117 4.89 -2.23 -8.19
N TYR A 118 4.20 -3.10 -7.46
CA TYR A 118 4.18 -4.53 -7.72
C TYR A 118 2.74 -5.04 -7.76
N LEU A 119 2.37 -5.70 -8.86
CA LEU A 119 1.07 -6.33 -9.03
C LEU A 119 1.15 -7.81 -8.63
N PHE A 120 0.28 -8.24 -7.72
CA PHE A 120 0.24 -9.62 -7.21
C PHE A 120 -1.12 -10.29 -7.43
N ASP A 121 -1.12 -11.60 -7.72
CA ASP A 121 -2.28 -12.50 -7.58
C ASP A 121 -2.32 -13.03 -6.14
N LEU A 122 -3.33 -12.61 -5.36
CA LEU A 122 -3.50 -12.98 -3.95
C LEU A 122 -3.96 -14.42 -3.73
N ARG A 123 -4.50 -15.11 -4.74
CA ARG A 123 -4.87 -16.54 -4.60
C ARG A 123 -3.62 -17.38 -4.48
N ARG A 124 -2.62 -17.09 -5.31
CA ARG A 124 -1.37 -17.85 -5.37
C ARG A 124 -0.23 -17.20 -4.59
N GLY A 125 -0.31 -15.90 -4.31
CA GLY A 125 0.79 -15.13 -3.76
C GLY A 125 1.91 -14.92 -4.79
N THR A 126 1.53 -14.80 -6.07
CA THR A 126 2.49 -14.70 -7.18
C THR A 126 2.58 -13.25 -7.63
N GLU A 127 3.80 -12.75 -7.73
CA GLU A 127 4.08 -11.47 -8.38
C GLU A 127 3.83 -11.61 -9.88
N LEU A 128 2.91 -10.82 -10.41
CA LEU A 128 2.55 -10.80 -11.82
C LEU A 128 3.41 -9.80 -12.59
N ARG A 129 3.72 -8.66 -11.96
CA ARG A 129 4.45 -7.58 -12.61
C ARG A 129 5.11 -6.63 -11.63
N ILE A 130 6.28 -6.13 -12.04
CA ILE A 130 6.95 -4.96 -11.47
C ILE A 130 6.70 -3.79 -12.43
N LEU A 131 6.23 -2.67 -11.88
CA LEU A 131 5.96 -1.41 -12.55
C LEU A 131 7.01 -0.38 -12.12
N SER A 132 7.48 0.38 -13.09
CA SER A 132 8.37 1.52 -12.91
C SER A 132 7.91 2.62 -13.86
N ALA A 133 8.06 3.88 -13.47
CA ALA A 133 7.81 4.99 -14.38
C ALA A 133 8.79 4.94 -15.56
N SER A 134 8.30 5.14 -16.78
CA SER A 134 9.15 5.16 -17.98
C SER A 134 10.22 6.27 -17.95
N ASP A 135 9.98 7.31 -17.17
CA ASP A 135 10.86 8.45 -16.93
C ASP A 135 11.38 8.50 -15.49
N ALA A 136 11.51 7.32 -14.85
CA ALA A 136 12.00 7.18 -13.47
C ALA A 136 13.27 8.02 -13.21
N ALA A 137 13.24 8.76 -12.12
CA ALA A 137 14.35 9.55 -11.62
C ALA A 137 14.48 9.37 -10.11
N GLY A 138 15.71 9.42 -9.59
CA GLY A 138 15.95 9.36 -8.16
C GLY A 138 15.17 10.43 -7.41
N GLY A 139 14.50 10.04 -6.33
CA GLY A 139 13.61 10.90 -5.56
C GLY A 139 12.21 11.09 -6.13
N ALA A 140 11.81 10.40 -7.21
CA ALA A 140 10.44 10.46 -7.73
C ALA A 140 9.40 9.85 -6.77
N GLU A 141 9.83 8.87 -5.96
CA GLU A 141 9.00 8.14 -5.00
C GLU A 141 7.82 7.41 -5.67
N PHE A 142 8.02 6.85 -6.86
CA PHE A 142 6.99 6.08 -7.55
C PHE A 142 6.52 4.91 -6.68
N GLY A 143 5.21 4.80 -6.45
CA GLY A 143 4.65 3.81 -5.52
C GLY A 143 4.37 4.37 -4.13
N ALA A 144 4.58 5.67 -3.88
CA ALA A 144 4.21 6.30 -2.61
C ALA A 144 2.70 6.21 -2.34
N THR A 145 1.88 6.24 -3.39
CA THR A 145 0.45 5.91 -3.34
C THR A 145 0.10 4.97 -4.49
N VAL A 146 -0.88 4.09 -4.28
CA VAL A 146 -1.33 3.12 -5.29
C VAL A 146 -2.85 2.99 -5.27
N GLY A 147 -3.44 2.70 -6.42
CA GLY A 147 -4.88 2.52 -6.61
C GLY A 147 -5.18 1.42 -7.62
N LEU A 148 -6.28 0.71 -7.39
CA LEU A 148 -6.83 -0.29 -8.29
C LEU A 148 -8.30 0.03 -8.56
N VAL A 149 -8.62 0.39 -9.80
CA VAL A 149 -10.00 0.65 -10.24
C VAL A 149 -10.53 -0.62 -10.88
N ASP A 150 -11.38 -1.38 -10.19
CA ASP A 150 -12.16 -2.53 -10.71
C ASP A 150 -11.43 -3.49 -11.68
N LYS A 151 -10.11 -3.62 -11.55
CA LYS A 151 -9.20 -4.32 -12.47
C LYS A 151 -9.08 -3.71 -13.89
N ASN A 152 -9.57 -2.49 -14.09
CA ASN A 152 -9.47 -1.72 -15.34
C ASN A 152 -8.22 -0.83 -15.37
N TRP A 153 -7.80 -0.30 -14.22
CA TRP A 153 -6.65 0.59 -14.16
C TRP A 153 -5.81 0.35 -12.91
N LEU A 154 -4.49 0.35 -13.11
CA LEU A 154 -3.49 0.46 -12.06
C LEU A 154 -3.07 1.92 -12.00
N VAL A 155 -3.15 2.56 -10.83
CA VAL A 155 -2.76 3.97 -10.67
C VAL A 155 -1.67 4.04 -9.62
N VAL A 156 -0.60 4.78 -9.91
CA VAL A 156 0.56 4.92 -9.03
C VAL A 156 0.92 6.39 -8.91
N GLY A 157 1.09 6.88 -7.69
CA GLY A 157 1.58 8.23 -7.43
C GLY A 157 3.09 8.27 -7.25
N ALA A 158 3.69 9.38 -7.69
CA ALA A 158 5.10 9.70 -7.56
C ALA A 158 5.24 11.18 -7.17
N PRO A 159 5.02 11.54 -5.89
CA PRO A 159 4.95 12.93 -5.44
C PRO A 159 6.28 13.69 -5.56
N GLY A 160 7.41 13.00 -5.56
CA GLY A 160 8.72 13.61 -5.73
C GLY A 160 9.11 13.87 -7.20
N ASP A 161 8.31 13.38 -8.15
CA ASP A 161 8.61 13.48 -9.57
C ASP A 161 8.71 14.93 -10.08
N ILE A 162 9.55 15.13 -11.11
CA ILE A 162 9.89 16.43 -11.72
C ILE A 162 10.27 17.48 -10.64
N GLY A 163 11.13 17.09 -9.70
CA GLY A 163 11.62 17.97 -8.63
C GLY A 163 10.52 18.37 -7.64
N GLY A 164 9.70 17.41 -7.22
CA GLY A 164 8.64 17.60 -6.23
C GLY A 164 7.35 18.24 -6.77
N ARG A 165 7.19 18.33 -8.08
CA ARG A 165 5.89 18.71 -8.70
C ARG A 165 4.86 17.60 -8.50
N GLY A 166 5.34 16.38 -8.56
CA GLY A 166 4.55 15.17 -8.45
C GLY A 166 3.79 14.83 -9.71
N SER A 167 3.57 13.53 -9.88
CA SER A 167 2.84 12.96 -11.00
C SER A 167 2.02 11.76 -10.55
N LEU A 168 1.00 11.43 -11.33
CA LEU A 168 0.40 10.11 -11.33
C LEU A 168 0.76 9.37 -12.61
N TYR A 169 0.75 8.06 -12.52
CA TYR A 169 0.92 7.15 -13.66
C TYR A 169 -0.23 6.17 -13.64
N ARG A 170 -0.89 6.00 -14.78
CA ARG A 170 -1.84 4.91 -14.98
C ARG A 170 -1.26 3.86 -15.90
N PHE A 171 -1.63 2.61 -15.65
CA PHE A 171 -1.27 1.48 -16.48
C PHE A 171 -2.51 0.69 -16.86
N ASP A 172 -2.56 0.32 -18.13
CA ASP A 172 -3.48 -0.70 -18.60
C ASP A 172 -3.10 -2.07 -17.96
N PRO A 173 -4.03 -2.81 -17.37
CA PRO A 173 -3.75 -4.00 -16.58
C PRO A 173 -3.37 -5.23 -17.41
N GLU A 174 -3.63 -5.22 -18.73
CA GLU A 174 -3.32 -6.33 -19.63
C GLU A 174 -2.03 -6.07 -20.41
N THR A 175 -1.93 -4.88 -21.00
CA THR A 175 -0.81 -4.47 -21.86
C THR A 175 0.30 -3.76 -21.10
N PHE A 176 0.01 -3.24 -19.90
CA PHE A 176 0.88 -2.37 -19.11
C PHE A 176 1.33 -1.11 -19.85
N ALA A 177 0.53 -0.66 -20.82
CA ALA A 177 0.72 0.63 -21.46
C ALA A 177 0.61 1.74 -20.40
N GLU A 178 1.66 2.54 -20.27
CA GLU A 178 1.77 3.63 -19.31
C GLU A 178 1.19 4.92 -19.88
N GLN A 179 0.52 5.69 -19.02
CA GLN A 179 0.28 7.11 -19.25
C GLN A 179 0.56 7.92 -17.99
N LYS A 180 1.38 8.96 -18.16
CA LYS A 180 1.67 9.96 -17.14
C LYS A 180 0.58 11.03 -17.09
N ILE A 181 0.22 11.44 -15.88
CA ILE A 181 -0.83 12.40 -15.57
C ILE A 181 -0.24 13.46 -14.63
N THR A 182 -0.39 14.72 -14.98
CA THR A 182 0.09 15.87 -14.21
C THR A 182 -1.05 16.85 -13.90
N SER A 183 -0.81 17.78 -12.98
CA SER A 183 -1.70 18.93 -12.78
C SER A 183 -1.44 19.98 -13.86
N ALA A 184 -2.39 20.91 -14.02
CA ALA A 184 -2.18 22.07 -14.90
C ALA A 184 -1.17 23.02 -14.26
N ALA A 185 -0.09 23.34 -14.97
CA ALA A 185 0.98 24.25 -14.54
C ALA A 185 1.62 23.89 -13.18
N PRO A 186 2.25 22.70 -13.04
CA PRO A 186 2.80 22.23 -11.79
C PRO A 186 4.03 23.04 -11.34
N LEU A 187 4.07 23.41 -10.06
CA LEU A 187 5.18 24.11 -9.43
C LEU A 187 6.03 23.15 -8.58
N PRO A 188 7.35 23.39 -8.45
CA PRO A 188 8.18 22.63 -7.54
C PRO A 188 7.61 22.63 -6.12
N GLY A 189 7.48 21.44 -5.54
CA GLY A 189 6.93 21.25 -4.19
C GLY A 189 5.43 21.00 -4.13
N ASP A 190 4.68 21.11 -5.24
CA ASP A 190 3.23 20.82 -5.26
C ASP A 190 2.91 19.41 -4.75
N ALA A 191 3.78 18.44 -5.05
CA ALA A 191 3.72 17.05 -4.63
C ALA A 191 2.40 16.35 -5.00
N LEU A 192 1.95 16.51 -6.26
CA LEU A 192 0.81 15.75 -6.77
C LEU A 192 1.02 14.24 -6.60
N GLY A 193 0.04 13.56 -6.01
CA GLY A 193 0.09 12.11 -5.78
C GLY A 193 0.49 11.72 -4.36
N THR A 194 0.68 12.68 -3.44
CA THR A 194 0.86 12.40 -2.00
C THR A 194 -0.37 11.71 -1.39
N GLY A 195 -1.57 12.05 -1.89
CA GLY A 195 -2.81 11.36 -1.53
C GLY A 195 -3.50 10.83 -2.78
N LEU A 196 -4.16 9.68 -2.67
CA LEU A 196 -4.86 9.06 -3.78
C LEU A 196 -6.17 8.41 -3.30
N ALA A 197 -7.26 8.68 -4.01
CA ALA A 197 -8.51 7.97 -3.87
C ALA A 197 -9.03 7.59 -5.25
N VAL A 198 -9.60 6.39 -5.38
CA VAL A 198 -10.11 5.88 -6.65
C VAL A 198 -11.53 5.34 -6.46
N ALA A 199 -12.42 5.63 -7.41
CA ALA A 199 -13.81 5.16 -7.38
C ALA A 199 -14.39 5.11 -8.79
N GLY A 200 -14.66 3.90 -9.29
CA GLY A 200 -14.99 3.69 -10.71
C GLY A 200 -13.96 4.39 -11.59
N ARG A 201 -14.39 5.08 -12.65
CA ARG A 201 -13.49 5.81 -13.56
C ARG A 201 -12.75 7.01 -12.96
N TRP A 202 -13.04 7.41 -11.74
CA TRP A 202 -12.51 8.63 -11.15
C TRP A 202 -11.29 8.38 -10.27
N VAL A 203 -10.31 9.27 -10.38
CA VAL A 203 -9.16 9.36 -9.48
C VAL A 203 -9.10 10.76 -8.89
N VAL A 204 -8.95 10.84 -7.57
CA VAL A 204 -8.63 12.09 -6.86
C VAL A 204 -7.21 12.01 -6.35
N ALA A 205 -6.39 12.99 -6.73
CA ALA A 205 -5.00 13.12 -6.32
C ALA A 205 -4.80 14.36 -5.45
N GLY A 206 -4.18 14.19 -4.29
CA GLY A 206 -3.78 15.30 -3.43
C GLY A 206 -2.43 15.88 -3.83
N ALA A 207 -2.32 17.20 -3.78
CA ALA A 207 -1.10 17.97 -3.96
C ALA A 207 -0.99 18.99 -2.80
N PRO A 208 -0.50 18.56 -1.62
CA PRO A 208 -0.55 19.38 -0.40
C PRO A 208 0.33 20.63 -0.47
N GLY A 209 1.37 20.64 -1.30
CA GLY A 209 2.22 21.83 -1.48
C GLY A 209 1.67 22.86 -2.48
N ALA A 210 0.61 22.50 -3.22
CA ALA A 210 0.04 23.37 -4.24
C ALA A 210 -0.44 24.71 -3.67
N ASN A 211 -0.45 25.74 -4.54
CA ASN A 211 -0.92 27.09 -4.20
C ASN A 211 -0.21 27.71 -2.98
N GLY A 212 1.10 27.46 -2.84
CA GLY A 212 1.88 27.98 -1.71
C GLY A 212 1.56 27.28 -0.39
N ASN A 213 1.48 25.95 -0.40
CA ASN A 213 1.14 25.09 0.75
C ASN A 213 -0.29 25.24 1.29
N VAL A 214 -1.21 25.86 0.53
CA VAL A 214 -2.65 25.78 0.84
C VAL A 214 -3.18 24.38 0.50
N GLY A 215 -2.58 23.73 -0.50
CA GLY A 215 -2.94 22.41 -0.99
C GLY A 215 -4.03 22.46 -2.05
N ALA A 216 -4.12 21.38 -2.83
CA ALA A 216 -5.16 21.15 -3.81
C ALA A 216 -5.49 19.66 -3.90
N ALA A 217 -6.69 19.35 -4.39
CA ALA A 217 -7.09 18.02 -4.82
C ALA A 217 -7.55 18.09 -6.28
N PHE A 218 -7.00 17.21 -7.11
CA PHE A 218 -7.27 17.16 -8.54
C PHE A 218 -8.09 15.92 -8.86
N LEU A 219 -9.24 16.11 -9.53
CA LEU A 219 -10.09 15.04 -10.00
C LEU A 219 -9.77 14.74 -11.46
N TYR A 220 -9.53 13.47 -11.77
CA TYR A 220 -9.25 12.97 -13.11
C TYR A 220 -10.28 11.92 -13.50
N ASP A 221 -10.73 11.98 -14.75
CA ASP A 221 -11.53 10.95 -15.39
C ASP A 221 -10.63 10.03 -16.21
N LEU A 222 -10.43 8.79 -15.76
CA LEU A 222 -9.55 7.85 -16.44
C LEU A 222 -10.02 7.52 -17.86
N ASP A 223 -11.32 7.58 -18.17
CA ASP A 223 -11.78 7.23 -19.51
C ASP A 223 -11.57 8.35 -20.54
N SER A 224 -11.28 9.57 -20.08
CA SER A 224 -11.06 10.75 -20.93
C SER A 224 -9.59 11.13 -21.08
N LEU A 225 -8.68 10.35 -20.48
CA LEU A 225 -7.24 10.53 -20.58
C LEU A 225 -6.64 9.83 -21.80
#